data_AF-A0A951QKB5-F1
#
_entry.id   AF-A0A951QKB5-F1
#
_cell.length_a   1.000
_cell.length_b   1.000
_cell.length_c   1.000
_cell.angle_alpha   90.00
_cell.angle_beta   90.00
_cell.angle_gamma   90.00
#
_symmetry.space_group_name_H-M   'P 1'
#
loop_
_entity.id
_entity.type
_entity.pdbx_description
1 polymer ?
#
loop_
_entity_poly.entity_id
_entity_poly.type
_entity_poly.pdbx_seq_one_letter_code
_entity_poly.pdbx_strand_id
1 'polypeptide(L)'
;MRLTPQREKIYFIFQNLPPGNHLNAEQIWDYLIQDGEKISLSTVYRSLKLMTRMGILRELEFAEGHKKYELNVESAIHHHIVCIVCNQTIEFEDNLVIKQSLKQVQESGFKLVDCQLILHSICPEAVEMGWPASLPENWLCSRCVKSSVINQTIHKPIKKIKLRIEFKGERVALYVPDELNQSETFRTNAKSITGWRYCRNDFGWYYPLDKAVEALNHLFSLYDTEPELENIIALIEQQRVEVCMGISN
;
A
#
# COMPACT_ATOMS: atom_id res chain seq x y z
N MET A 1 -2.76 13.70 30.85
CA MET A 1 -2.44 12.48 31.64
C MET A 1 -1.38 12.81 32.68
N ARG A 2 -1.47 12.25 33.88
CA ARG A 2 -0.32 12.20 34.79
C ARG A 2 0.68 11.19 34.25
N LEU A 3 1.85 11.67 33.83
CA LEU A 3 2.94 10.82 33.38
C LEU A 3 3.55 10.15 34.62
N THR A 4 3.41 8.83 34.71
CA THR A 4 3.98 8.01 35.79
C THR A 4 5.20 7.28 35.23
N PRO A 5 6.17 6.87 36.06
CA PRO A 5 7.36 6.14 35.59
C PRO A 5 7.01 4.93 34.70
N GLN A 6 5.96 4.18 35.08
CA GLN A 6 5.45 3.06 34.29
C GLN A 6 4.94 3.46 32.89
N ARG A 7 4.30 4.64 32.77
CA ARG A 7 3.79 5.15 31.49
C ARG A 7 4.91 5.73 30.64
N GLU A 8 5.93 6.29 31.25
CA GLU A 8 7.16 6.69 30.57
C GLU A 8 7.86 5.48 29.95
N LYS A 9 7.97 4.38 30.70
CA LYS A 9 8.53 3.13 30.16
C LYS A 9 7.72 2.57 29.01
N ILE A 10 6.40 2.52 29.12
CA ILE A 10 5.53 2.09 28.02
C ILE A 10 5.74 2.99 26.78
N TYR A 11 5.78 4.31 26.97
CA TYR A 11 6.06 5.25 25.88
C TYR A 11 7.43 4.99 25.24
N PHE A 12 8.47 4.78 26.05
CA PHE A 12 9.83 4.48 25.61
C PHE A 12 9.91 3.17 24.82
N ILE A 13 9.15 2.15 25.21
CA ILE A 13 9.08 0.90 24.44
C ILE A 13 8.65 1.21 23.01
N PHE A 14 7.52 1.90 22.82
CA PHE A 14 7.06 2.20 21.46
C PHE A 14 7.99 3.16 20.70
N GLN A 15 8.63 4.11 21.39
CA GLN A 15 9.56 5.04 20.76
C GLN A 15 10.79 4.34 20.15
N ASN A 16 11.19 3.19 20.72
CA ASN A 16 12.34 2.43 20.27
C ASN A 16 11.94 1.20 19.42
N LEU A 17 10.65 1.03 19.10
CA LEU A 17 10.24 -0.01 18.17
C LEU A 17 10.69 0.33 16.75
N PRO A 18 11.19 -0.65 15.98
CA PRO A 18 11.35 -0.49 14.56
C PRO A 18 10.02 -0.09 13.89
N PRO A 19 10.04 0.73 12.83
CA PRO A 19 8.84 1.01 12.03
C PRO A 19 8.18 -0.29 11.53
N GLY A 20 6.85 -0.33 11.46
CA GLY A 20 6.10 -1.54 11.10
C GLY A 20 5.91 -2.55 12.23
N ASN A 21 6.51 -2.33 13.41
CA ASN A 21 6.32 -3.20 14.55
C ASN A 21 5.24 -2.64 15.49
N HIS A 22 4.23 -3.48 15.75
CA HIS A 22 3.15 -3.17 16.68
C HIS A 22 3.14 -4.21 17.80
N LEU A 23 2.89 -3.78 19.03
CA LEU A 23 2.86 -4.68 20.20
C LEU A 23 1.45 -4.78 20.77
N ASN A 24 1.08 -5.99 21.20
CA ASN A 24 -0.10 -6.19 22.05
C ASN A 24 0.22 -5.93 23.53
N ALA A 25 -0.82 -5.95 24.37
CA ALA A 25 -0.67 -5.65 25.80
C ALA A 25 0.21 -6.67 26.54
N GLU A 26 0.13 -7.95 26.15
CA GLU A 26 0.90 -9.05 26.71
C GLU A 26 2.40 -8.89 26.41
N GLN A 27 2.76 -8.57 25.17
CA GLN A 27 4.15 -8.32 24.76
C GLN A 27 4.73 -7.12 25.51
N ILE A 28 3.97 -6.05 25.68
CA ILE A 28 4.42 -4.87 26.45
C ILE A 28 4.61 -5.24 27.92
N TRP A 29 3.70 -6.03 28.48
CA TRP A 29 3.83 -6.55 29.83
C TRP A 29 5.09 -7.41 29.97
N ASP A 30 5.35 -8.33 29.04
CA ASP A 30 6.56 -9.17 29.02
C ASP A 30 7.84 -8.32 28.97
N TYR A 31 7.88 -7.30 28.10
CA TYR A 31 9.01 -6.35 28.03
C TYR A 31 9.25 -5.66 29.38
N LEU A 32 8.19 -5.20 30.05
CA LEU A 32 8.31 -4.52 31.33
C LEU A 32 8.77 -5.45 32.45
N ILE A 33 8.26 -6.69 32.49
CA ILE A 33 8.68 -7.69 33.48
C ILE A 33 10.17 -8.05 33.28
N GLN A 34 10.62 -8.19 32.04
CA GLN A 34 12.03 -8.46 31.72
C GLN A 34 12.95 -7.31 32.12
N ASP A 35 12.47 -6.07 32.05
CA ASP A 35 13.16 -4.86 32.54
C ASP A 35 13.06 -4.68 34.07
N GLY A 36 12.52 -5.67 34.80
CA GLY A 36 12.44 -5.68 36.26
C GLY A 36 11.28 -4.87 36.86
N GLU A 37 10.33 -4.42 36.03
CA GLU A 37 9.17 -3.67 36.52
C GLU A 37 8.18 -4.54 37.29
N LYS A 38 7.66 -3.99 38.39
CA LYS A 38 6.54 -4.60 39.13
C LYS A 38 5.23 -4.01 38.67
N ILE A 39 4.68 -4.56 37.58
CA ILE A 39 3.44 -4.10 36.96
C ILE A 39 2.50 -5.26 36.65
N SER A 40 1.20 -5.07 36.91
CA SER A 40 0.17 -6.04 36.49
C SER A 40 -0.23 -5.82 35.04
N LEU A 41 -0.60 -6.88 34.34
CA LEU A 41 -1.16 -6.80 32.98
C LEU A 41 -2.37 -5.85 32.93
N SER A 42 -3.22 -5.84 33.97
CA SER A 42 -4.35 -4.90 34.06
C SER A 42 -3.93 -3.43 34.06
N THR A 43 -2.75 -3.11 34.61
CA THR A 43 -2.20 -1.75 34.62
C THR A 43 -1.69 -1.36 33.23
N VAL A 44 -1.11 -2.31 32.49
CA VAL A 44 -0.71 -2.12 31.08
C VAL A 44 -1.94 -1.79 30.24
N TYR A 45 -2.99 -2.61 30.29
CA TYR A 45 -4.25 -2.34 29.58
C TYR A 45 -4.86 -0.96 29.90
N ARG A 46 -4.91 -0.57 31.19
CA ARG A 46 -5.41 0.77 31.57
C ARG A 46 -4.54 1.90 31.03
N SER A 47 -3.23 1.69 30.95
CA SER A 47 -2.28 2.68 30.45
C SER A 47 -2.40 2.84 28.94
N LEU A 48 -2.45 1.73 28.19
CA LEU A 48 -2.67 1.72 26.75
C LEU A 48 -3.99 2.40 26.39
N LYS A 49 -5.10 2.01 27.03
CA LYS A 49 -6.41 2.63 26.83
C LYS A 49 -6.40 4.14 27.09
N LEU A 50 -5.67 4.60 28.11
CA LEU A 50 -5.53 6.04 28.40
C LEU A 50 -4.71 6.75 27.32
N MET A 51 -3.58 6.16 26.91
CA MET A 51 -2.70 6.74 25.90
C MET A 51 -3.37 6.82 24.52
N THR A 52 -4.15 5.79 24.14
CA THR A 52 -5.00 5.81 22.94
C THR A 52 -6.05 6.91 22.99
N ARG A 53 -6.77 7.04 24.12
CA ARG A 53 -7.76 8.11 24.31
C ARG A 53 -7.16 9.51 24.22
N MET A 54 -5.87 9.64 24.51
CA MET A 54 -5.15 10.90 24.41
C MET A 54 -4.49 11.12 23.05
N GLY A 55 -4.62 10.19 22.11
CA GLY A 55 -3.98 10.27 20.80
C GLY A 55 -2.46 10.11 20.86
N ILE A 56 -1.89 9.56 21.93
CA ILE A 56 -0.46 9.24 22.02
C ILE A 56 -0.17 7.93 21.27
N LEU A 57 -1.09 6.97 21.39
CA LEU A 57 -1.03 5.69 20.69
C LEU A 57 -2.20 5.57 19.73
N ARG A 58 -1.99 4.90 18.60
CA ARG A 58 -3.08 4.32 17.81
C ARG A 58 -3.31 2.88 18.25
N GLU A 59 -4.55 2.45 18.17
CA GLU A 59 -4.98 1.07 18.46
C GLU A 59 -5.42 0.42 17.15
N LEU A 60 -4.83 -0.73 16.84
CA LEU A 60 -5.12 -1.54 15.67
C LEU A 60 -5.86 -2.79 16.13
N GLU A 61 -7.07 -3.00 15.60
CA GLU A 61 -7.87 -4.19 15.87
C GLU A 61 -7.55 -5.26 14.82
N PHE A 62 -6.92 -6.35 15.27
CA PHE A 62 -6.60 -7.51 14.45
C PHE A 62 -7.76 -8.52 14.49
N ALA A 63 -7.65 -9.54 13.64
CA ALA A 63 -8.51 -10.71 13.68
C ALA A 63 -8.62 -11.29 15.11
N GLU A 64 -9.79 -11.83 15.44
CA GLU A 64 -10.07 -12.52 16.71
C GLU A 64 -10.01 -11.62 17.96
N GLY A 65 -10.09 -10.29 17.79
CA GLY A 65 -10.19 -9.34 18.90
C GLY A 65 -8.85 -9.04 19.56
N HIS A 66 -7.74 -9.47 18.95
CA HIS A 66 -6.40 -9.08 19.37
C HIS A 66 -6.15 -7.62 19.01
N LYS A 67 -5.64 -6.84 19.96
CA LYS A 67 -5.31 -5.43 19.76
C LYS A 67 -3.81 -5.26 19.78
N LYS A 68 -3.28 -4.54 18.79
CA LYS A 68 -1.91 -4.03 18.85
C LYS A 68 -1.94 -2.52 18.90
N TYR A 69 -0.83 -1.96 19.35
CA TYR A 69 -0.67 -0.54 19.58
C TYR A 69 0.59 -0.05 18.87
N GLU A 70 0.56 1.21 18.47
CA GLU A 70 1.67 1.92 17.84
C GLU A 70 1.70 3.37 18.32
N LEU A 71 2.83 4.05 18.15
CA LEU A 71 2.88 5.50 18.38
C LEU A 71 2.06 6.23 17.33
N ASN A 72 1.24 7.17 17.78
CA ASN A 72 0.57 8.09 16.88
C ASN A 72 1.54 9.21 16.49
N VAL A 73 2.20 9.04 15.34
CA VAL A 73 3.12 10.06 14.79
C VAL A 73 2.37 10.91 13.77
N GLU A 74 2.38 12.24 13.96
CA GLU A 74 1.62 13.20 13.12
C GLU A 74 2.07 13.24 11.65
N SER A 75 3.31 12.82 11.36
CA SER A 75 3.92 12.97 10.04
C SER A 75 3.65 11.82 9.06
N ALA A 76 2.91 10.77 9.46
CA ALA A 76 2.64 9.61 8.61
C ALA A 76 1.24 9.05 8.86
N ILE A 77 0.24 9.57 8.14
CA ILE A 77 -1.04 8.87 8.00
C ILE A 77 -0.75 7.66 7.12
N HIS A 78 -0.64 6.50 7.75
CA HIS A 78 -0.42 5.22 7.09
C HIS A 78 -1.57 4.28 7.40
N HIS A 79 -1.59 3.19 6.66
CA HIS A 79 -2.59 2.14 6.65
C HIS A 79 -1.89 0.80 6.77
N HIS A 80 -2.63 -0.26 7.05
CA HIS A 80 -2.05 -1.55 7.38
C HIS A 80 -2.57 -2.66 6.48
N ILE A 81 -1.67 -3.52 6.01
CA ILE A 81 -2.01 -4.83 5.45
C ILE A 81 -1.66 -5.87 6.50
N VAL A 82 -2.63 -6.70 6.89
CA VAL A 82 -2.51 -7.67 7.98
C VAL A 82 -2.80 -9.06 7.46
N CYS A 83 -1.81 -9.96 7.55
CA CYS A 83 -2.02 -11.37 7.26
C CYS A 83 -2.89 -12.03 8.35
N ILE A 84 -4.00 -12.66 7.98
CA ILE A 84 -4.89 -13.32 8.96
C ILE A 84 -4.38 -14.67 9.46
N VAL A 85 -3.28 -15.19 8.90
CA VAL A 85 -2.68 -16.48 9.29
C VAL A 85 -1.53 -16.27 10.27
N CYS A 86 -0.57 -15.42 9.93
CA CYS A 86 0.63 -15.20 10.72
C CYS A 86 0.65 -13.86 11.48
N ASN A 87 -0.34 -12.99 11.27
CA ASN A 87 -0.42 -11.64 11.85
C ASN A 87 0.74 -10.70 11.47
N GLN A 88 1.52 -11.04 10.43
CA GLN A 88 2.48 -10.13 9.82
C GLN A 88 1.74 -8.90 9.31
N THR A 89 2.33 -7.73 9.55
CA THR A 89 1.75 -6.43 9.23
C THR A 89 2.72 -5.64 8.36
N ILE A 90 2.20 -4.95 7.35
CA ILE A 90 2.95 -4.02 6.50
C ILE A 90 2.24 -2.68 6.54
N GLU A 91 2.99 -1.61 6.74
CA GLU A 91 2.50 -0.23 6.66
C GLU A 91 2.57 0.26 5.20
N PHE A 92 1.55 1.03 4.77
CA PHE A 92 1.54 1.71 3.48
C PHE A 92 0.87 3.08 3.59
N GLU A 93 1.20 3.98 2.67
CA GLU A 93 0.55 5.30 2.56
C GLU A 93 -0.17 5.40 1.21
N ASP A 94 -1.39 5.92 1.20
CA ASP A 94 -2.17 6.11 -0.02
C ASP A 94 -2.96 7.43 0.03
N ASN A 95 -2.56 8.36 -0.84
CA ASN A 95 -3.20 9.67 -0.95
C ASN A 95 -4.65 9.59 -1.42
N LEU A 96 -5.05 8.57 -2.19
CA LEU A 96 -6.42 8.40 -2.65
C LEU A 96 -7.34 8.04 -1.49
N VAL A 97 -6.88 7.20 -0.56
CA VAL A 97 -7.64 6.86 0.66
C VAL A 97 -7.91 8.11 1.49
N ILE A 98 -6.89 8.96 1.68
CA ILE A 98 -7.02 10.22 2.41
C ILE A 98 -7.96 11.20 1.68
N LYS A 99 -7.75 11.42 0.38
CA LYS A 99 -8.58 12.30 -0.45
C LYS A 99 -10.06 11.89 -0.41
N GLN A 100 -10.33 10.61 -0.56
CA GLN A 100 -11.70 10.09 -0.54
C GLN A 100 -12.33 10.22 0.85
N SER A 101 -11.57 9.96 1.91
CA SER A 101 -12.04 10.10 3.29
C SER A 101 -12.39 11.55 3.63
N LEU A 102 -11.53 12.50 3.23
CA LEU A 102 -11.80 13.94 3.38
C LEU A 102 -13.07 14.37 2.64
N LYS A 103 -13.23 13.91 1.39
CA LYS A 103 -14.43 14.19 0.58
C LYS A 103 -15.70 13.71 1.29
N GLN A 104 -15.74 12.45 1.73
CA GLN A 104 -16.92 11.87 2.37
C GLN A 104 -17.30 12.58 3.68
N VAL A 105 -16.28 12.93 4.48
CA VAL A 105 -16.47 13.66 5.73
C VAL A 105 -17.00 15.08 5.49
N GLN A 106 -16.46 15.78 4.48
CA GLN A 106 -16.91 17.11 4.09
C GLN A 106 -18.36 17.10 3.57
N GLU A 107 -18.70 16.16 2.69
CA GLU A 107 -20.07 15.99 2.16
C GLU A 107 -21.08 15.69 3.28
N SER A 108 -20.64 15.05 4.36
CA SER A 108 -21.47 14.69 5.51
C SER A 108 -21.50 15.75 6.61
N GLY A 109 -20.73 16.84 6.50
CA GLY A 109 -20.67 17.91 7.51
C GLY A 109 -19.90 17.56 8.79
N PHE A 110 -19.08 16.49 8.77
CA PHE A 110 -18.22 16.11 9.90
C PHE A 110 -16.81 16.71 9.75
N LYS A 111 -15.98 16.57 10.80
CA LYS A 111 -14.55 16.90 10.77
C LYS A 111 -13.73 15.62 10.90
N LEU A 112 -12.77 15.41 10.00
CA LEU A 112 -11.90 14.24 10.03
C LEU A 112 -10.95 14.40 11.22
N VAL A 113 -10.93 13.40 12.10
CA VAL A 113 -10.03 13.35 13.28
C VAL A 113 -8.93 12.32 13.05
N ASP A 114 -9.26 11.19 12.43
CA ASP A 114 -8.35 10.10 12.10
C ASP A 114 -8.88 9.33 10.88
N CYS A 115 -7.98 8.68 10.13
CA CYS A 115 -8.30 7.87 8.97
C CYS A 115 -7.41 6.63 8.95
N GLN A 116 -8.00 5.47 9.27
CA GLN A 116 -7.29 4.19 9.30
C GLN A 116 -7.96 3.21 8.34
N LEU A 117 -7.16 2.64 7.43
CA LEU A 117 -7.57 1.53 6.58
C LEU A 117 -6.76 0.30 6.97
N ILE A 118 -7.46 -0.79 7.27
CA ILE A 118 -6.85 -2.10 7.55
C ILE A 118 -7.33 -3.09 6.49
N LEU A 119 -6.38 -3.61 5.72
CA LEU A 119 -6.61 -4.65 4.73
C LEU A 119 -6.24 -6.00 5.32
N HIS A 120 -7.21 -6.90 5.44
CA HIS A 120 -6.95 -8.28 5.87
C HIS A 120 -6.62 -9.15 4.66
N SER A 121 -5.45 -9.80 4.69
CA SER A 121 -4.87 -10.53 3.56
C SER A 121 -4.26 -11.87 3.99
N ILE A 122 -3.63 -12.57 3.04
CA ILE A 122 -2.77 -13.73 3.25
C ILE A 122 -1.39 -13.38 2.70
N CYS A 123 -0.35 -13.49 3.53
CA CYS A 123 1.02 -13.19 3.11
C CYS A 123 1.60 -14.33 2.24
N PRO A 124 2.64 -14.05 1.43
CA PRO A 124 3.29 -15.07 0.59
C PRO A 124 3.75 -16.30 1.36
N GLU A 125 4.30 -16.14 2.56
CA GLU A 125 4.78 -17.23 3.41
C GLU A 125 3.63 -18.16 3.82
N ALA A 126 2.47 -17.58 4.19
CA ALA A 126 1.28 -18.37 4.47
C ALA A 126 0.80 -19.12 3.22
N VAL A 127 0.93 -18.50 2.04
CA VAL A 127 0.62 -19.18 0.77
C VAL A 127 1.54 -20.38 0.52
N GLU A 128 2.84 -20.21 0.71
CA GLU A 128 3.84 -21.27 0.58
C GLU A 128 3.61 -22.41 1.59
N MET A 129 3.12 -22.08 2.79
CA MET A 129 2.72 -23.06 3.80
C MET A 129 1.43 -23.83 3.45
N GLY A 130 0.82 -23.57 2.29
CA GLY A 130 -0.36 -24.28 1.80
C GLY A 130 -1.69 -23.61 2.12
N TRP A 131 -1.69 -22.34 2.50
CA TRP A 131 -2.90 -21.53 2.57
C TRP A 131 -3.19 -20.90 1.18
N PRO A 132 -4.43 -20.75 0.72
CA PRO A 132 -5.67 -21.28 1.25
C PRO A 132 -5.99 -22.65 0.65
N ALA A 133 -5.02 -23.54 0.36
CA ALA A 133 -5.32 -24.86 -0.23
C ALA A 133 -6.20 -25.74 0.70
N SER A 134 -6.38 -25.34 1.95
CA SER A 134 -7.36 -25.87 2.92
C SER A 134 -8.74 -25.19 2.87
N LEU A 135 -8.91 -24.13 2.09
CA LEU A 135 -10.17 -23.43 1.91
C LEU A 135 -10.84 -23.89 0.60
N PRO A 136 -12.15 -24.11 0.61
CA PRO A 136 -12.86 -24.50 -0.59
C PRO A 136 -12.87 -23.36 -1.61
N GLU A 137 -13.05 -23.67 -2.91
CA GLU A 137 -13.09 -22.67 -4.01
C GLU A 137 -14.17 -21.59 -3.80
N ASN A 138 -15.17 -21.86 -2.96
CA ASN A 138 -16.23 -20.95 -2.59
C ASN A 138 -16.02 -20.30 -1.21
N TRP A 139 -14.79 -20.32 -0.69
CA TRP A 139 -14.51 -19.75 0.61
C TRP A 139 -14.83 -18.26 0.60
N LEU A 140 -15.75 -17.90 1.49
CA LEU A 140 -16.10 -16.54 1.79
C LEU A 140 -15.46 -16.20 3.13
N CYS A 141 -14.68 -15.14 3.16
CA CYS A 141 -14.24 -14.58 4.42
C CYS A 141 -15.48 -14.27 5.25
N SER A 142 -15.63 -14.94 6.40
CA SER A 142 -16.77 -14.72 7.31
C SER A 142 -16.85 -13.28 7.84
N ARG A 143 -15.78 -12.50 7.66
CA ARG A 143 -15.69 -11.07 7.98
C ARG A 143 -16.05 -10.13 6.82
N CYS A 144 -16.17 -10.61 5.58
CA CYS A 144 -16.55 -9.76 4.43
C CYS A 144 -18.05 -9.83 4.18
N VAL A 145 -18.74 -8.72 4.44
CA VAL A 145 -20.15 -8.55 4.10
C VAL A 145 -20.25 -8.23 2.60
N LYS A 146 -20.86 -9.17 1.86
CA LYS A 146 -21.20 -9.20 0.42
C LYS A 146 -20.13 -9.75 -0.53
N SER A 147 -20.51 -10.87 -1.13
CA SER A 147 -19.78 -11.80 -2.00
C SER A 147 -19.52 -11.31 -3.42
N SER A 148 -19.39 -10.00 -3.66
CA SER A 148 -19.20 -9.48 -5.03
C SER A 148 -17.78 -9.02 -5.36
N VAL A 149 -16.85 -9.03 -4.39
CA VAL A 149 -15.49 -8.45 -4.59
C VAL A 149 -14.37 -9.49 -4.48
N ILE A 150 -14.59 -10.63 -3.82
CA ILE A 150 -13.49 -11.58 -3.49
C ILE A 150 -13.12 -12.51 -4.66
N ASN A 151 -13.95 -12.60 -5.71
CA ASN A 151 -13.69 -13.48 -6.85
C ASN A 151 -12.70 -12.92 -7.89
N GLN A 152 -12.00 -11.82 -7.61
CA GLN A 152 -10.94 -11.32 -8.49
C GLN A 152 -9.57 -11.69 -7.92
N THR A 153 -9.09 -12.83 -8.41
CA THR A 153 -7.68 -13.17 -8.65
C THR A 153 -6.68 -12.85 -7.54
N ILE A 154 -6.15 -13.91 -6.92
CA ILE A 154 -4.81 -13.91 -6.31
C ILE A 154 -3.83 -13.57 -7.44
N HIS A 155 -3.54 -12.29 -7.65
CA HIS A 155 -2.59 -11.88 -8.68
C HIS A 155 -1.18 -12.27 -8.24
N LYS A 156 -0.47 -12.96 -9.15
CA LYS A 156 0.98 -13.15 -9.08
C LYS A 156 1.68 -11.80 -8.91
N PRO A 157 2.87 -11.74 -8.28
CA PRO A 157 3.59 -10.50 -8.04
C PRO A 157 3.66 -9.65 -9.31
N ILE A 158 3.14 -8.42 -9.22
CA ILE A 158 3.14 -7.43 -10.29
C ILE A 158 4.61 -7.19 -10.67
N LYS A 159 4.98 -7.50 -11.91
CA LYS A 159 6.34 -7.23 -12.41
C LYS A 159 6.43 -5.74 -12.74
N LYS A 160 7.36 -5.03 -12.10
CA LYS A 160 7.63 -3.62 -12.38
C LYS A 160 8.48 -3.50 -13.65
N ILE A 161 7.95 -2.86 -14.69
CA ILE A 161 8.66 -2.48 -15.90
C ILE A 161 9.07 -1.02 -15.79
N LYS A 162 10.35 -0.73 -16.03
CA LYS A 162 10.86 0.63 -16.10
C LYS A 162 10.82 1.13 -17.54
N LEU A 163 9.82 1.92 -17.92
CA LEU A 163 9.76 2.58 -19.22
C LEU A 163 10.61 3.85 -19.24
N ARG A 164 11.25 4.09 -20.39
CA ARG A 164 11.85 5.38 -20.70
C ARG A 164 11.04 6.07 -21.79
N ILE A 165 10.66 7.32 -21.53
CA ILE A 165 9.94 8.20 -22.46
C ILE A 165 10.87 9.31 -22.90
N GLU A 166 11.07 9.47 -24.20
CA GLU A 166 11.85 10.56 -24.80
C GLU A 166 10.99 11.33 -25.80
N PHE A 167 11.14 12.65 -25.81
CA PHE A 167 10.49 13.52 -26.78
C PHE A 167 11.48 13.86 -27.90
N LYS A 168 11.16 13.45 -29.14
CA LYS A 168 12.01 13.64 -30.33
C LYS A 168 11.28 14.49 -31.37
N GLY A 169 11.30 15.81 -31.17
CA GLY A 169 10.61 16.77 -32.06
C GLY A 169 9.10 16.56 -32.03
N GLU A 170 8.50 16.25 -33.18
CA GLU A 170 7.04 16.02 -33.31
C GLU A 170 6.59 14.61 -32.87
N ARG A 171 7.44 13.84 -32.17
CA ARG A 171 7.15 12.46 -31.76
C ARG A 171 7.55 12.17 -30.32
N VAL A 172 6.79 11.30 -29.68
CA VAL A 172 7.16 10.62 -28.42
C VAL A 172 7.74 9.26 -28.75
N ALA A 173 8.86 8.91 -28.11
CA ALA A 173 9.51 7.61 -28.17
C ALA A 173 9.40 6.90 -26.81
N LEU A 174 8.85 5.69 -26.79
CA LEU A 174 8.82 4.81 -25.62
C LEU A 174 9.84 3.68 -25.81
N TYR A 175 10.71 3.49 -24.83
CA TYR A 175 11.65 2.39 -24.78
C TYR A 175 11.31 1.48 -23.60
N VAL A 176 11.19 0.19 -23.90
CA VAL A 176 10.98 -0.87 -22.93
C VAL A 176 12.30 -1.64 -22.80
N PRO A 177 12.83 -1.88 -21.59
CA PRO A 177 13.99 -2.73 -21.39
C PRO A 177 13.71 -4.13 -21.94
N ASP A 178 14.66 -4.69 -22.68
CA ASP A 178 14.52 -6.00 -23.33
C ASP A 178 14.78 -7.13 -22.31
N GLU A 179 13.93 -7.22 -21.28
CA GLU A 179 13.80 -8.43 -20.47
C GLU A 179 12.80 -9.35 -21.17
N LEU A 180 13.30 -10.47 -21.71
CA LEU A 180 12.69 -11.30 -22.76
C LEU A 180 11.20 -11.70 -22.62
N ASN A 181 10.58 -11.58 -21.44
CA ASN A 181 9.17 -11.93 -21.22
C ASN A 181 8.25 -10.73 -20.90
N GLN A 182 8.80 -9.54 -20.69
CA GLN A 182 8.03 -8.33 -20.29
C GLN A 182 7.66 -7.46 -21.50
N SER A 183 8.41 -7.59 -22.60
CA SER A 183 8.23 -6.80 -23.80
C SER A 183 7.05 -7.26 -24.67
N GLU A 184 6.62 -8.53 -24.60
CA GLU A 184 5.64 -9.08 -25.55
C GLU A 184 4.19 -8.61 -25.28
N THR A 185 3.75 -8.56 -24.02
CA THR A 185 2.44 -8.04 -23.61
C THR A 185 2.33 -6.54 -23.91
N PHE A 186 3.35 -5.76 -23.55
CA PHE A 186 3.40 -4.33 -23.88
C PHE A 186 3.41 -4.11 -25.39
N ARG A 187 4.21 -4.86 -26.15
CA ARG A 187 4.23 -4.79 -27.63
C ARG A 187 2.88 -5.13 -28.22
N THR A 188 2.09 -6.02 -27.61
CA THR A 188 0.74 -6.37 -28.07
C THR A 188 -0.25 -5.22 -27.82
N ASN A 189 -0.23 -4.65 -26.62
CA ASN A 189 -1.10 -3.53 -26.25
C ASN A 189 -0.76 -2.23 -27.01
N ALA A 190 0.53 -1.95 -27.22
CA ALA A 190 0.97 -0.82 -28.04
C ALA A 190 0.55 -0.97 -29.51
N LYS A 191 0.55 -2.19 -30.06
CA LYS A 191 0.06 -2.47 -31.43
C LYS A 191 -1.45 -2.29 -31.57
N SER A 192 -2.22 -2.54 -30.51
CA SER A 192 -3.68 -2.35 -30.55
C SER A 192 -4.11 -0.88 -30.58
N ILE A 193 -3.22 0.05 -30.23
CA ILE A 193 -3.47 1.48 -30.31
C ILE A 193 -3.05 2.00 -31.70
N THR A 194 -4.03 2.43 -32.50
CA THR A 194 -3.81 2.94 -33.86
C THR A 194 -2.86 4.15 -33.86
N GLY A 195 -1.74 4.08 -34.58
CA GLY A 195 -0.81 5.21 -34.77
C GLY A 195 0.61 5.01 -34.23
N TRP A 196 0.82 4.01 -33.36
CA TRP A 196 2.16 3.63 -32.90
C TRP A 196 3.00 2.99 -34.01
N ARG A 197 4.26 3.41 -34.13
CA ARG A 197 5.23 2.83 -35.06
C ARG A 197 6.45 2.30 -34.32
N TYR A 198 6.73 1.02 -34.48
CA TYR A 198 7.92 0.41 -33.89
C TYR A 198 9.16 0.57 -34.79
N CYS A 199 10.26 1.02 -34.21
CA CYS A 199 11.57 1.09 -34.86
C CYS A 199 12.45 -0.06 -34.35
N ARG A 200 12.92 -0.91 -35.28
CA ARG A 200 13.78 -2.04 -34.94
C ARG A 200 15.23 -1.64 -34.61
N ASN A 201 15.67 -0.45 -35.02
CA ASN A 201 17.07 -0.02 -34.89
C ASN A 201 17.42 0.40 -33.46
N ASP A 202 16.45 0.94 -32.72
CA ASP A 202 16.63 1.44 -31.35
C ASP A 202 15.60 0.88 -30.37
N PHE A 203 14.84 -0.13 -30.81
CA PHE A 203 13.80 -0.81 -30.02
C PHE A 203 12.75 0.16 -29.44
N GLY A 204 12.54 1.30 -30.10
CA GLY A 204 11.63 2.36 -29.67
C GLY A 204 10.26 2.29 -30.34
N TRP A 205 9.22 2.62 -29.58
CA TRP A 205 7.87 2.85 -30.08
C TRP A 205 7.63 4.35 -30.26
N TYR A 206 7.15 4.76 -31.43
CA TYR A 206 7.01 6.16 -31.80
C TYR A 206 5.54 6.55 -32.01
N TYR A 207 5.14 7.71 -31.49
CA TYR A 207 3.79 8.26 -31.65
C TYR A 207 3.81 9.78 -31.90
N PRO A 208 2.92 10.34 -32.74
CA PRO A 208 2.81 11.78 -32.95
C PRO A 208 2.53 12.55 -31.64
N LEU A 209 3.30 13.60 -31.35
CA LEU A 209 3.22 14.34 -30.09
C LEU A 209 1.87 15.03 -29.87
N ASP A 210 1.27 15.55 -30.94
CA ASP A 210 -0.04 16.22 -30.94
C ASP A 210 -1.19 15.33 -30.48
N LYS A 211 -1.01 14.01 -30.55
CA LYS A 211 -1.98 12.98 -30.14
C LYS A 211 -1.47 12.11 -28.99
N ALA A 212 -0.26 12.36 -28.51
CA ALA A 212 0.41 11.48 -27.55
C ALA A 212 -0.27 11.47 -26.19
N VAL A 213 -0.85 12.60 -25.75
CA VAL A 213 -1.51 12.69 -24.44
C VAL A 213 -2.66 11.69 -24.33
N GLU A 214 -3.54 11.63 -25.33
CA GLU A 214 -4.68 10.70 -25.33
C GLU A 214 -4.22 9.23 -25.42
N ALA A 215 -3.22 8.96 -26.26
CA ALA A 215 -2.68 7.61 -26.43
C ALA A 215 -1.91 7.11 -25.19
N LEU A 216 -1.16 7.99 -24.51
CA LEU A 216 -0.46 7.67 -23.26
C LEU A 216 -1.45 7.51 -22.11
N ASN A 217 -2.49 8.34 -22.03
CA ASN A 217 -3.55 8.18 -21.04
C ASN A 217 -4.27 6.84 -21.18
N HIS A 218 -4.59 6.44 -22.43
CA HIS A 218 -5.21 5.14 -22.69
C HIS A 218 -4.25 3.97 -22.46
N LEU A 219 -2.96 4.13 -22.75
CA LEU A 219 -1.97 3.07 -22.51
C LEU A 219 -1.71 2.89 -21.01
N PHE A 220 -1.55 3.99 -20.26
CA PHE A 220 -1.25 3.97 -18.84
C PHE A 220 -2.45 3.69 -17.96
N SER A 221 -3.69 3.92 -18.41
CA SER A 221 -4.88 3.46 -17.69
C SER A 221 -4.96 1.92 -17.57
N LEU A 222 -4.16 1.18 -18.34
CA LEU A 222 -4.06 -0.27 -18.30
C LEU A 222 -3.02 -0.77 -17.29
N TYR A 223 -2.28 0.11 -16.61
CA TYR A 223 -1.18 -0.25 -15.71
C TYR A 223 -1.17 0.60 -14.43
N ASP A 224 -0.70 0.04 -13.32
CA ASP A 224 -0.39 0.83 -12.12
C ASP A 224 0.95 1.55 -12.33
N THR A 225 0.96 2.89 -12.44
CA THR A 225 2.15 3.69 -12.80
C THR A 225 2.64 4.58 -11.67
N GLU A 226 3.97 4.66 -11.47
CA GLU A 226 4.63 5.66 -10.63
C GLU A 226 5.63 6.49 -11.47
N PRO A 227 5.56 7.84 -11.46
CA PRO A 227 4.59 8.71 -10.76
C PRO A 227 3.19 8.74 -11.42
N GLU A 228 2.19 9.29 -10.70
CA GLU A 228 0.81 9.49 -11.21
C GLU A 228 0.79 10.22 -12.57
N LEU A 229 -0.15 9.84 -13.45
CA LEU A 229 -0.29 10.28 -14.84
C LEU A 229 -0.26 11.81 -15.02
N GLU A 230 -0.88 12.56 -14.10
CA GLU A 230 -0.92 14.03 -14.11
C GLU A 230 0.49 14.65 -13.98
N ASN A 231 1.41 13.97 -13.29
CA ASN A 231 2.80 14.40 -13.15
C ASN A 231 3.65 14.04 -14.38
N ILE A 232 3.32 12.96 -15.10
CA ILE A 232 3.99 12.62 -16.36
C ILE A 232 3.77 13.72 -17.40
N ILE A 233 2.56 14.31 -17.41
CA ILE A 233 2.21 15.44 -18.28
C ILE A 233 2.95 16.72 -17.87
N ALA A 234 3.09 17.01 -16.56
CA ALA A 234 3.89 18.15 -16.09
C ALA A 234 5.39 17.98 -16.39
N LEU A 235 5.88 16.73 -16.45
CA LEU A 235 7.26 16.39 -16.83
C LEU A 235 7.51 16.46 -18.35
N ILE A 236 6.49 16.74 -19.18
CA ILE A 236 6.61 16.95 -20.63
C ILE A 236 7.60 18.08 -20.96
N GLU A 237 7.79 19.05 -20.06
CA GLU A 237 8.75 20.14 -20.26
C GLU A 237 10.22 19.71 -20.10
N GLN A 238 10.50 18.54 -19.51
CA GLN A 238 11.86 18.10 -19.15
C GLN A 238 12.55 17.20 -20.18
N GLN A 239 11.97 16.99 -21.37
CA GLN A 239 12.50 16.22 -22.51
C GLN A 239 12.84 14.72 -22.28
N ARG A 240 12.88 14.23 -21.03
CA ARG A 240 13.05 12.81 -20.69
C ARG A 240 12.37 12.47 -19.36
N VAL A 241 11.62 11.36 -19.34
CA VAL A 241 10.93 10.85 -18.13
C VAL A 241 11.13 9.34 -18.02
N GLU A 242 11.40 8.85 -16.81
CA GLU A 242 11.40 7.42 -16.49
C GLU A 242 10.14 7.10 -15.69
N VAL A 243 9.38 6.10 -16.14
CA VAL A 243 8.09 5.71 -15.54
C VAL A 243 8.16 4.23 -15.17
N CYS A 244 7.84 3.91 -13.92
CA CYS A 244 7.69 2.53 -13.48
C CYS A 244 6.24 2.10 -13.67
N MET A 245 6.00 0.99 -14.34
CA MET A 245 4.67 0.42 -14.55
C MET A 245 4.58 -1.00 -13.99
N GLY A 246 3.50 -1.31 -13.30
CA GLY A 246 3.15 -2.68 -12.95
C GLY A 246 2.43 -3.38 -14.10
N ILE A 247 2.93 -4.51 -14.58
CA ILE A 247 2.17 -5.41 -15.48
C ILE A 247 1.62 -6.58 -14.68
N SER A 248 0.30 -6.74 -14.68
CA SER A 248 -0.39 -7.97 -14.31
C SER A 248 -0.31 -8.96 -15.48
N ASN A 249 0.15 -10.18 -15.20
CA ASN A 249 0.12 -11.30 -16.15
C ASN A 249 -1.28 -11.90 -16.25
#